data_AF-A0A3N2PL67-F1
#
_entry.id   AF-A0A3N2PL67-F1
#
_cell.length_a   1.000
_cell.length_b   1.000
_cell.length_c   1.000
_cell.angle_alpha   90.00
_cell.angle_beta   90.00
_cell.angle_gamma   90.00
#
_symmetry.space_group_name_H-M   'P 1'
#
loop_
_entity.id
_entity.type
_entity.pdbx_description
1 polymer ?
#
loop_
_entity_poly.entity_id
_entity_poly.type
_entity_poly.pdbx_seq_one_letter_code
_entity_poly.pdbx_strand_id
1 'polypeptide(L)'
;ECVSCLDKLPVTGVIKLTCHSYCPECFQRLIATACEHEQSWPATCCLNEIPACTILSNLPHDSELYDIFRARCVEWNTRPAHRIYCSHPSCRLFVPPANIDPATRTARCPAGHATCTLCREPQHPSTTACRLDGDAALTEALAQEEGWVHCARCRALVEHRDGCEHMICRCGYQFCYVC
;
A
#
# COMPACT_ATOMS: atom_id res chain seq x y z
N GLU A 1 15.95 29.96 12.85
CA GLU A 1 17.05 29.09 12.38
C GLU A 1 16.48 27.78 11.86
N CYS A 2 17.25 27.01 11.10
CA CYS A 2 16.86 25.69 10.63
C CYS A 2 16.89 24.70 11.81
N VAL A 3 15.84 23.91 12.02
CA VAL A 3 15.83 22.95 13.15
C VAL A 3 16.87 21.84 13.01
N SER A 4 17.29 21.51 11.78
CA SER A 4 18.20 20.38 11.52
C SER A 4 19.68 20.78 11.54
N CYS A 5 20.07 21.85 10.85
CA CYS A 5 21.48 22.29 10.78
C CYS A 5 21.82 23.46 11.70
N LEU A 6 20.82 24.07 12.34
CA LEU A 6 20.96 25.27 13.19
C LEU A 6 21.42 26.54 12.45
N ASP A 7 21.57 26.50 11.13
CA ASP A 7 21.93 27.67 10.35
C ASP A 7 20.84 28.74 10.37
N LYS A 8 21.29 30.01 10.28
CA LYS A 8 20.39 31.15 10.12
C LYS A 8 19.69 31.04 8.77
N LEU A 9 18.37 31.08 8.82
CA LEU A 9 17.55 30.97 7.63
C LEU A 9 17.42 32.33 6.93
N PRO A 10 17.53 32.39 5.59
CA PRO A 10 17.20 33.59 4.83
C PRO A 10 15.73 33.98 5.01
N VAL A 11 15.38 35.23 4.67
CA VAL A 11 13.99 35.71 4.75
C VAL A 11 13.08 35.00 3.73
N THR A 12 13.65 34.56 2.61
CA THR A 12 12.97 33.87 1.50
C THR A 12 13.46 32.44 1.36
N GLY A 13 12.61 31.55 0.83
CA GLY A 13 12.99 30.15 0.57
C GLY A 13 13.02 29.24 1.81
N VAL A 14 12.45 29.69 2.92
CA VAL A 14 12.25 28.86 4.12
C VAL A 14 11.03 27.99 3.98
N ILE A 15 11.20 26.71 4.32
CA ILE A 15 10.09 25.75 4.35
C ILE A 15 9.58 25.72 5.78
N LYS A 16 8.39 26.29 5.99
CA LYS A 16 7.75 26.37 7.30
C LYS A 16 6.70 25.27 7.45
N LEU A 17 6.93 24.37 8.40
CA LEU A 17 5.97 23.39 8.85
C LEU A 17 5.22 23.92 10.09
N THR A 18 4.23 23.16 10.56
CA THR A 18 3.47 23.50 11.78
C THR A 18 4.35 23.56 13.03
N CYS A 19 5.33 22.66 13.11
CA CYS A 19 6.26 22.45 14.21
C CYS A 19 7.54 23.31 14.10
N HIS A 20 8.17 23.33 12.93
CA HIS A 20 9.55 23.80 12.73
C HIS A 20 9.78 24.39 11.33
N SER A 21 10.90 25.09 11.18
CA SER A 21 11.37 25.62 9.90
C SER A 21 12.63 24.91 9.43
N TYR A 22 12.73 24.66 8.12
CA TYR A 22 13.86 24.00 7.48
C TYR A 22 14.43 24.87 6.35
N CYS A 23 15.76 24.78 6.15
CA CYS A 23 16.34 25.18 4.87
C CYS A 23 16.01 24.12 3.80
N PRO A 24 16.06 24.47 2.51
CA PRO A 24 15.71 23.54 1.42
C PRO A 24 16.50 22.22 1.47
N GLU A 25 17.80 22.29 1.73
CA GLU A 25 18.68 21.11 1.76
C GLU A 25 18.34 20.16 2.90
N CYS A 26 18.11 20.69 4.10
CA CYS A 26 17.73 19.87 5.25
C CYS A 26 16.33 19.28 5.10
N PHE A 27 15.41 20.00 4.45
CA PHE A 27 14.09 19.47 4.14
C PHE A 27 14.20 18.32 3.13
N GLN A 28 14.94 18.49 2.03
CA GLN A 28 15.17 17.42 1.06
C GLN A 28 15.78 16.17 1.71
N ARG A 29 16.76 16.33 2.60
CA ARG A 29 17.35 15.21 3.34
C ARG A 29 16.33 14.51 4.24
N LEU A 30 15.49 15.27 4.96
CA LEU A 30 14.39 14.70 5.76
C LEU A 30 13.46 13.82 4.91
N ILE A 31 13.09 14.30 3.72
CA ILE A 31 12.21 13.56 2.81
C ILE A 31 12.93 12.34 2.20
N ALA A 32 14.20 12.48 1.84
CA ALA A 32 15.00 11.36 1.35
C ALA A 32 15.05 10.22 2.37
N THR A 33 15.33 10.52 3.64
CA THR A 33 15.32 9.52 4.72
C THR A 33 13.96 8.87 4.91
N ALA A 34 12.86 9.62 4.78
CA ALA A 34 11.52 9.04 4.84
C ALA A 34 11.22 8.08 3.67
N CYS A 35 11.89 8.26 2.53
CA CYS A 35 11.76 7.42 1.33
C CYS A 35 12.66 6.18 1.30
N GLU A 36 13.61 6.04 2.23
CA GLU A 36 14.56 4.92 2.27
C GLU A 36 13.87 3.60 2.66
N HIS A 37 13.06 3.64 3.71
CA HIS A 37 12.42 2.46 4.30
C HIS A 37 10.96 2.75 4.67
N GLU A 38 10.10 1.74 4.51
CA GLU A 38 8.66 1.85 4.84
C GLU A 38 8.42 2.16 6.33
N GLN A 39 9.35 1.80 7.22
CA GLN A 39 9.28 2.12 8.65
C GLN A 39 9.42 3.62 8.95
N SER A 40 10.06 4.36 8.05
CA SER A 40 10.23 5.81 8.12
C SER A 40 9.10 6.57 7.42
N TRP A 41 8.10 5.85 6.90
CA TRP A 41 6.95 6.41 6.21
C TRP A 41 5.73 6.50 7.15
N PRO A 42 4.95 7.59 7.11
CA PRO A 42 5.12 8.79 6.29
C PRO A 42 6.20 9.73 6.83
N ALA A 43 6.63 10.70 6.00
CA ALA A 43 7.54 11.74 6.43
C ALA A 43 6.91 12.57 7.56
N THR A 44 7.62 12.72 8.68
CA THR A 44 7.11 13.41 9.88
C THR A 44 8.08 14.47 10.40
N CYS A 45 7.53 15.49 11.06
CA CYS A 45 8.26 16.42 11.93
C CYS A 45 7.61 16.44 13.32
N CYS A 46 8.37 16.02 14.34
CA CYS A 46 7.89 15.97 15.73
C CYS A 46 6.57 15.20 15.86
N LEU A 47 6.50 14.03 15.19
CA LEU A 47 5.34 13.15 15.13
C LEU A 47 4.14 13.69 14.33
N ASN A 48 4.24 14.88 13.74
CA ASN A 48 3.24 15.38 12.81
C ASN A 48 3.59 14.91 11.41
N GLU A 49 2.66 14.23 10.75
CA GLU A 49 2.78 13.93 9.33
C GLU A 49 2.92 15.22 8.52
N ILE A 50 3.88 15.25 7.61
CA ILE A 50 4.07 16.35 6.68
C ILE A 50 3.19 16.06 5.46
N PRO A 51 2.21 16.91 5.12
CA PRO A 51 1.31 16.65 4.01
C PRO A 51 2.07 16.47 2.68
N ALA A 52 1.66 15.48 1.89
CA ALA A 52 2.30 15.21 0.60
C ALA A 52 2.31 16.42 -0.35
N CYS A 53 1.25 17.24 -0.33
CA CYS A 53 1.21 18.48 -1.11
C CYS A 53 2.29 19.49 -0.67
N THR A 54 2.52 19.65 0.64
CA THR A 54 3.59 20.48 1.18
C THR A 54 4.96 19.96 0.74
N ILE A 55 5.16 18.65 0.75
CA ILE A 55 6.42 18.04 0.30
C ILE A 55 6.65 18.32 -1.18
N LEU A 56 5.69 17.98 -2.04
CA LEU A 56 5.81 18.12 -3.49
C LEU A 56 6.00 19.58 -3.93
N SER A 57 5.34 20.54 -3.28
CA SER A 57 5.52 21.97 -3.59
C SER A 57 6.89 22.52 -3.20
N ASN A 58 7.65 21.84 -2.34
CA ASN A 58 8.95 22.29 -1.85
C ASN A 58 10.12 21.41 -2.34
N LEU A 59 9.85 20.38 -3.13
CA LEU A 59 10.87 19.61 -3.83
C LEU A 59 11.06 20.17 -5.26
N PRO A 60 12.29 20.15 -5.82
CA PRO A 60 12.50 20.46 -7.23
C PRO A 60 11.77 19.44 -8.11
N HIS A 61 10.94 19.90 -9.05
CA HIS A 61 10.03 19.05 -9.82
C HIS A 61 10.75 18.10 -10.79
N ASP A 62 11.99 18.43 -11.17
CA ASP A 62 12.89 17.68 -12.04
C ASP A 62 13.91 16.84 -11.26
N SER A 63 13.78 16.74 -9.93
CA SER A 63 14.68 15.95 -9.11
C SER A 63 14.27 14.48 -9.01
N GLU A 64 15.26 13.59 -8.94
CA GLU A 64 15.03 12.16 -8.67
C GLU A 64 14.25 11.93 -7.37
N LEU A 65 14.51 12.74 -6.34
CA LEU A 65 13.81 12.66 -5.06
C LEU A 65 12.29 12.93 -5.20
N TYR A 66 11.90 13.85 -6.08
CA TYR A 66 10.50 14.14 -6.36
C TYR A 66 9.79 12.91 -6.94
N ASP A 67 10.41 12.25 -7.92
CA ASP A 67 9.86 11.04 -8.54
C ASP A 67 9.82 9.85 -7.56
N ILE A 68 10.88 9.65 -6.78
CA ILE A 68 10.92 8.63 -5.73
C ILE A 68 9.79 8.87 -4.73
N PHE A 69 9.64 10.09 -4.20
CA PHE A 69 8.60 10.41 -3.23
C PHE A 69 7.21 10.14 -3.79
N ARG A 70 6.94 10.54 -5.05
CA ARG A 70 5.67 10.23 -5.71
C ARG A 70 5.42 8.73 -5.86
N ALA A 71 6.44 7.96 -6.25
CA ALA A 71 6.33 6.51 -6.36
C ALA A 71 6.02 5.87 -4.99
N ARG A 72 6.71 6.31 -3.92
CA ARG A 72 6.46 5.86 -2.54
C ARG A 72 5.07 6.24 -2.05
N CYS A 73 4.56 7.43 -2.37
CA CYS A 73 3.18 7.79 -2.05
C CYS A 73 2.17 6.80 -2.63
N VAL A 74 2.35 6.34 -3.87
CA VAL A 74 1.43 5.38 -4.48
C VAL A 74 1.59 4.00 -3.84
N GLU A 75 2.83 3.54 -3.67
CA GLU A 75 3.12 2.21 -3.14
C GLU A 75 2.77 2.09 -1.65
N TRP A 76 3.38 2.92 -0.80
CA TRP A 76 3.34 2.76 0.65
C TRP A 76 2.03 3.25 1.29
N ASN A 77 1.30 4.17 0.65
CA ASN A 77 -0.07 4.48 1.07
C ASN A 77 -1.10 3.44 0.60
N THR A 78 -0.73 2.56 -0.34
CA THR A 78 -1.56 1.39 -0.66
C THR A 78 -1.41 0.36 0.46
N ARG A 79 -2.52 -0.22 0.94
CA ARG A 79 -2.48 -1.27 1.97
C ARG A 79 -1.62 -2.45 1.51
N PRO A 80 -0.72 -3.02 2.34
CA PRO A 80 0.16 -4.12 1.95
C PRO A 80 -0.57 -5.30 1.27
N ALA A 81 -1.77 -5.64 1.75
CA ALA A 81 -2.59 -6.72 1.18
C ALA A 81 -3.01 -6.47 -0.28
N HIS A 82 -3.16 -5.21 -0.70
CA HIS A 82 -3.58 -4.81 -2.04
C HIS A 82 -2.40 -4.50 -2.96
N ARG A 83 -1.17 -4.45 -2.44
CA ARG A 83 0.01 -4.20 -3.27
C ARG A 83 0.28 -5.40 -4.15
N ILE A 84 0.50 -5.13 -5.43
CA ILE A 84 0.92 -6.13 -6.41
C ILE A 84 2.33 -5.77 -6.84
N TYR A 85 3.21 -6.76 -6.82
CA TYR A 85 4.58 -6.66 -7.29
C TYR A 85 4.75 -7.54 -8.51
N CYS A 86 5.65 -7.14 -9.40
CA CYS A 86 6.00 -7.93 -10.55
C CYS A 86 6.48 -9.32 -10.12
N SER A 87 5.88 -10.35 -10.70
CA SER A 87 6.25 -11.76 -10.47
C SER A 87 7.62 -12.11 -11.03
N HIS A 88 8.17 -11.32 -11.98
CA HIS A 88 9.47 -11.58 -12.55
C HIS A 88 10.59 -11.40 -11.49
N PRO A 89 11.42 -12.44 -11.21
CA PRO A 89 12.33 -12.47 -10.08
C PRO A 89 13.34 -11.33 -10.02
N SER A 90 13.83 -10.84 -11.16
CA SER A 90 14.79 -9.72 -11.24
C SER A 90 14.13 -8.35 -11.27
N CYS A 91 12.82 -8.27 -11.51
CA CYS A 91 12.09 -7.00 -11.60
C CYS A 91 11.53 -6.59 -10.24
N ARG A 92 10.59 -7.37 -9.70
CA ARG A 92 9.92 -7.14 -8.40
C ARG A 92 9.36 -5.72 -8.17
N LEU A 93 9.27 -4.90 -9.23
CA LEU A 93 8.73 -3.55 -9.15
C LEU A 93 7.26 -3.58 -8.72
N PHE A 94 6.87 -2.62 -7.88
CA PHE A 94 5.48 -2.38 -7.55
C PHE A 94 4.69 -2.05 -8.83
N VAL A 95 3.46 -2.56 -8.93
CA VAL A 95 2.54 -2.27 -10.02
C VAL A 95 1.50 -1.26 -9.53
N PRO A 96 1.50 -0.02 -10.05
CA PRO A 96 0.49 0.97 -9.69
C PRO A 96 -0.93 0.46 -9.99
N PRO A 97 -1.94 0.82 -9.19
CA PRO A 97 -3.32 0.41 -9.43
C PRO A 97 -3.86 0.78 -10.82
N ALA A 98 -3.37 1.88 -11.40
CA ALA A 98 -3.73 2.31 -12.76
C ALA A 98 -3.28 1.33 -13.86
N ASN A 99 -2.30 0.47 -13.57
CA ASN A 99 -1.78 -0.53 -14.50
C ASN A 99 -2.34 -1.94 -14.23
N ILE A 100 -3.45 -2.00 -13.49
CA ILE A 100 -4.16 -3.24 -13.20
C ILE A 100 -5.43 -3.27 -14.05
N ASP A 101 -5.54 -4.27 -14.90
CA ASP A 101 -6.76 -4.59 -15.64
C ASP A 101 -7.53 -5.70 -14.90
N PRO A 102 -8.65 -5.35 -14.23
CA PRO A 102 -9.46 -6.31 -13.50
C PRO A 102 -10.20 -7.29 -14.42
N ALA A 103 -10.51 -6.92 -15.67
CA ALA A 103 -11.25 -7.76 -16.60
C ALA A 103 -10.38 -8.95 -17.06
N THR A 104 -9.10 -8.70 -17.30
CA THR A 104 -8.14 -9.74 -17.70
C THR A 104 -7.35 -10.31 -16.51
N ARG A 105 -7.59 -9.81 -15.29
CA ARG A 105 -6.83 -10.15 -14.06
C ARG A 105 -5.32 -9.96 -14.24
N THR A 106 -4.94 -8.88 -14.92
CA THR A 106 -3.56 -8.60 -15.31
C THR A 106 -3.04 -7.36 -14.62
N ALA A 107 -1.86 -7.45 -14.02
CA ALA A 107 -1.10 -6.30 -13.55
C ALA A 107 0.16 -6.14 -14.41
N ARG A 108 0.38 -4.95 -15.00
CA ARG A 108 1.57 -4.67 -15.82
C ARG A 108 2.53 -3.73 -15.11
N CYS A 109 3.73 -4.23 -14.81
CA CYS A 109 4.76 -3.43 -14.16
C CYS A 109 5.34 -2.37 -15.12
N PRO A 110 6.03 -1.33 -14.60
CA PRO A 110 6.67 -0.31 -15.44
C PRO A 110 7.68 -0.85 -16.46
N ALA A 111 8.31 -2.00 -16.18
CA ALA A 111 9.21 -2.69 -17.10
C ALA A 111 8.49 -3.54 -18.18
N GLY A 112 7.16 -3.52 -18.22
CA GLY A 112 6.34 -4.18 -19.24
C GLY A 112 5.93 -5.64 -18.94
N HIS A 113 6.55 -6.29 -17.95
CA HIS A 113 6.16 -7.64 -17.51
C HIS A 113 4.72 -7.67 -16.97
N ALA A 114 4.05 -8.79 -17.19
CA ALA A 114 2.68 -9.02 -16.76
C ALA A 114 2.58 -10.10 -15.66
N THR A 115 1.75 -9.82 -14.67
CA THR A 115 1.55 -10.64 -13.48
C THR A 115 0.05 -10.88 -13.28
N CYS A 116 -0.34 -12.11 -12.96
CA CYS A 116 -1.72 -12.42 -12.62
C CYS A 116 -2.08 -11.79 -11.27
N THR A 117 -3.16 -11.03 -11.21
CA THR A 117 -3.58 -10.33 -9.98
C THR A 117 -4.10 -11.28 -8.90
N LEU A 118 -4.58 -12.46 -9.31
CA LEU A 118 -5.13 -13.48 -8.41
C LEU A 118 -4.02 -14.28 -7.73
N CYS A 119 -3.16 -14.92 -8.54
CA CYS A 119 -2.12 -15.81 -8.01
C CYS A 119 -0.76 -15.18 -7.78
N ARG A 120 -0.56 -13.94 -8.24
CA ARG A 120 0.71 -13.20 -8.15
C ARG A 120 1.89 -13.86 -8.88
N GLU A 121 1.59 -14.79 -9.77
CA GLU A 121 2.54 -15.46 -10.67
C GLU A 121 2.61 -14.77 -12.04
N PRO A 122 3.53 -15.14 -12.95
CA PRO A 122 3.52 -14.67 -14.33
C PRO A 122 2.13 -14.80 -14.96
N GLN A 123 1.75 -13.82 -15.78
CA GLN A 123 0.47 -13.88 -16.47
C GLN A 123 0.35 -15.17 -17.28
N HIS A 124 -0.81 -15.82 -17.15
CA HIS A 124 -1.15 -17.03 -17.89
C HIS A 124 -2.42 -16.79 -18.73
N PRO A 125 -2.62 -17.56 -19.81
CA PRO A 125 -3.84 -17.50 -20.61
C PRO A 125 -5.08 -17.81 -19.76
N SER A 126 -6.22 -17.24 -20.14
CA SER A 126 -7.52 -17.53 -19.51
C SER A 126 -7.98 -18.98 -19.68
N THR A 127 -7.42 -19.68 -20.68
CA THR A 127 -7.66 -21.11 -20.92
C THR A 127 -6.99 -22.01 -19.88
N THR A 128 -5.98 -21.51 -19.18
CA THR A 128 -5.31 -22.23 -18.09
C THR A 128 -5.95 -21.80 -16.78
N ALA A 129 -6.57 -22.74 -16.08
CA ALA A 129 -7.15 -22.47 -14.76
C ALA A 129 -6.07 -21.86 -13.85
N CYS A 130 -6.38 -20.71 -13.25
CA CYS A 130 -5.50 -20.15 -12.24
C CYS A 130 -5.47 -21.12 -11.05
N ARG A 131 -4.30 -21.48 -10.54
CA ARG A 131 -4.19 -22.42 -9.39
C ARG A 131 -5.09 -21.98 -8.21
N LEU A 132 -5.10 -20.68 -7.94
CA LEU A 132 -5.90 -20.09 -6.87
C LEU A 132 -7.39 -19.93 -7.19
N ASP A 133 -7.82 -20.06 -8.45
CA ASP A 133 -9.26 -20.21 -8.74
C ASP A 133 -9.76 -21.58 -8.25
N GLY A 134 -8.94 -22.63 -8.39
CA GLY A 134 -9.25 -23.97 -7.88
C GLY A 134 -9.22 -24.02 -6.35
N ASP A 135 -8.20 -23.43 -5.72
CA ASP A 135 -8.08 -23.38 -4.26
C ASP A 135 -9.21 -22.54 -3.63
N ALA A 136 -9.63 -21.44 -4.26
CA ALA A 136 -10.75 -20.63 -3.78
C ALA A 136 -12.08 -21.41 -3.87
N ALA A 137 -12.31 -22.15 -4.95
CA ALA A 137 -13.49 -23.01 -5.08
C ALA A 137 -13.48 -24.16 -4.05
N LEU A 138 -12.32 -24.76 -3.80
CA LEU A 138 -12.17 -25.79 -2.77
C LEU A 138 -12.37 -25.22 -1.36
N THR A 139 -11.86 -24.02 -1.10
CA THR A 139 -12.03 -23.31 0.18
C THR A 139 -13.49 -22.94 0.41
N GLU A 140 -14.20 -22.51 -0.63
CA GLU A 140 -15.64 -22.23 -0.57
C GLU A 140 -16.45 -23.52 -0.34
N ALA A 141 -16.11 -24.62 -1.01
CA ALA A 141 -16.75 -25.91 -0.79
C ALA A 141 -16.56 -26.40 0.65
N LEU A 142 -15.33 -26.35 1.17
CA LEU A 142 -15.02 -26.69 2.55
C LEU A 142 -15.75 -25.76 3.53
N ALA A 143 -15.79 -24.46 3.25
CA ALA A 143 -16.54 -23.50 4.06
C ALA A 143 -18.03 -23.83 4.12
N GLN A 144 -18.63 -24.29 3.02
CA GLN A 144 -20.03 -24.73 3.01
C GLN A 144 -20.23 -26.03 3.78
N GLU A 145 -19.31 -26.99 3.65
CA GLU A 145 -19.35 -28.26 4.40
C GLU A 145 -19.25 -28.02 5.92
N GLU A 146 -18.34 -27.13 6.34
CA GLU A 146 -18.07 -26.81 7.74
C GLU A 146 -18.99 -25.70 8.30
N GLY A 147 -19.88 -25.13 7.48
CA GLY A 147 -20.76 -24.03 7.87
C GLY A 147 -20.01 -22.73 8.21
N TRP A 148 -18.85 -22.47 7.62
CA TRP A 148 -18.12 -21.21 7.76
C TRP A 148 -18.80 -20.09 6.99
N VAL A 149 -18.82 -18.88 7.56
CA VAL A 149 -19.54 -17.73 7.00
C VAL A 149 -18.57 -16.59 6.70
N HIS A 150 -18.76 -15.94 5.55
CA HIS A 150 -18.01 -14.74 5.20
C HIS A 150 -18.46 -13.54 6.02
N CYS A 151 -17.51 -12.87 6.67
CA CYS A 151 -17.75 -11.56 7.28
C CYS A 151 -18.23 -10.54 6.24
N ALA A 152 -19.39 -9.92 6.47
CA ALA A 152 -19.98 -8.95 5.54
C ALA A 152 -19.07 -7.72 5.29
N ARG A 153 -18.20 -7.37 6.24
CA ARG A 153 -17.33 -6.19 6.14
C ARG A 153 -15.99 -6.48 5.44
N CYS A 154 -15.31 -7.56 5.79
CA CYS A 154 -13.96 -7.83 5.31
C CYS A 154 -13.81 -9.12 4.50
N ARG A 155 -14.91 -9.84 4.27
CA ARG A 155 -14.99 -11.08 3.48
C ARG A 155 -14.10 -12.22 3.96
N ALA A 156 -13.52 -12.12 5.16
CA ALA A 156 -12.81 -13.24 5.77
C ALA A 156 -13.82 -14.34 6.12
N LEU A 157 -13.46 -15.60 5.90
CA LEU A 157 -14.17 -16.75 6.44
C LEU A 157 -14.03 -16.75 7.96
N VAL A 158 -15.15 -16.92 8.65
CA VAL A 158 -15.24 -17.04 10.09
C VAL A 158 -15.79 -18.44 10.35
N GLU A 159 -15.19 -19.17 11.28
CA GLU A 159 -15.66 -20.47 11.76
C GLU A 159 -16.63 -20.26 12.94
N HIS A 160 -17.70 -21.07 12.99
CA HIS A 160 -18.63 -21.05 14.12
C HIS A 160 -17.98 -21.75 15.33
N ARG A 161 -17.80 -21.03 16.44
CA ARG A 161 -17.42 -21.67 17.70
C ARG A 161 -18.67 -22.14 18.42
N ASP A 162 -18.67 -23.41 18.81
CA ASP A 162 -19.79 -24.03 19.53
C ASP A 162 -20.28 -23.15 20.70
N GLY A 163 -21.56 -22.79 20.67
CA GLY A 163 -22.28 -22.22 21.81
C GLY A 163 -22.62 -20.73 21.77
N CYS A 164 -22.17 -19.94 20.78
CA CYS A 164 -22.56 -18.53 20.67
C CYS A 164 -22.93 -18.15 19.24
N GLU A 165 -24.20 -17.80 19.00
CA GLU A 165 -24.69 -17.36 17.69
C GLU A 165 -24.16 -15.97 17.30
N HIS A 166 -23.68 -15.17 18.26
CA HIS A 166 -23.14 -13.84 18.02
C HIS A 166 -21.61 -13.87 17.89
N MET A 167 -21.10 -13.60 16.69
CA MET A 167 -19.70 -13.65 16.33
C MET A 167 -19.09 -12.27 16.13
N ILE A 168 -17.80 -12.15 16.45
CA ILE A 168 -16.99 -10.95 16.21
C ILE A 168 -15.84 -11.31 15.30
N CYS A 169 -15.83 -10.76 14.10
CA CYS A 169 -14.73 -10.93 13.16
C CYS A 169 -13.47 -10.22 13.67
N ARG A 170 -12.28 -10.68 13.26
CA ARG A 170 -10.99 -10.00 13.50
C ARG A 170 -10.93 -8.53 13.06
N CYS A 171 -11.82 -8.11 12.16
CA CYS A 171 -11.96 -6.71 11.73
C CYS A 171 -12.86 -5.87 12.65
N GLY A 172 -13.37 -6.45 13.75
CA GLY A 172 -14.28 -5.83 14.71
C GLY A 172 -15.75 -5.83 14.31
N TYR A 173 -16.11 -6.37 13.13
CA TYR A 173 -17.51 -6.48 12.71
C TYR A 173 -18.21 -7.59 13.50
N GLN A 174 -19.36 -7.27 14.09
CA GLN A 174 -20.17 -8.19 14.87
C GLN A 174 -21.39 -8.63 14.06
N PHE A 175 -21.73 -9.91 14.09
CA PHE A 175 -22.86 -10.46 13.34
C PHE A 175 -23.43 -11.70 14.02
N CYS A 176 -24.71 -11.96 13.77
CA CYS A 176 -25.33 -13.22 14.14
C CYS A 176 -25.07 -14.23 13.03
N TYR A 177 -24.74 -15.45 13.41
CA TYR A 177 -24.37 -16.52 12.50
C TYR A 177 -25.58 -17.20 11.84
N VAL A 178 -26.78 -17.00 12.42
CA VAL A 178 -28.05 -17.60 11.98
C VAL A 178 -29.05 -16.60 11.39
N CYS A 179 -28.74 -15.30 11.38
CA CYS A 179 -29.60 -14.24 10.85
C CYS A 179 -29.10 -13.73 9.50
#